data_AF-B2I8V0-F1
#
_entry.id   AF-B2I8V0-F1
#
_cell.length_a   1.000
_cell.length_b   1.000
_cell.length_c   1.000
_cell.angle_alpha   90.00
_cell.angle_beta   90.00
_cell.angle_gamma   90.00
#
_symmetry.space_group_name_H-M   'P 1'
#
loop_
_entity.id
_entity.type
_entity.pdbx_description
1 polymer ?
#
loop_
_entity_poly.entity_id
_entity_poly.type
_entity_poly.pdbx_seq_one_letter_code
_entity_poly.pdbx_strand_id
1 'polypeptide(L)'
;MHVRLLLGSSLLAASLLLAGCSSGPPIDSRTGKPMMAGPWENRDLSLEYFQLDFFGQYTVKHAFINGINIDRCYPGSPPDHVQVVMVTSPSGSTTPGIVADGRINQPPEAWPMRAYFIGSQYSNTSNTYQPDGTVLRNPDGTPQKKMDKWWKFNPLCKAEFAGGNDIYFGIRSAASQSIEEKIQAVTDLVNESGIRSKRAFLDPPRTETRWGNTWTWYRALIPTPVGDGVEIWMTPIGDSGYYITVTFNFIEAARQKNTEDYQRARKLMDGILQSVVIQKQ
;
A
#
# COMPACT_ATOMS: atom_id res chain seq x y z
N MET A 1 -32.95 64.53 -38.58
CA MET A 1 -33.35 63.11 -38.70
C MET A 1 -33.18 62.45 -37.35
N HIS A 2 -34.30 62.11 -36.72
CA HIS A 2 -34.37 61.40 -35.45
C HIS A 2 -34.20 59.90 -35.67
N VAL A 3 -33.35 59.26 -34.86
CA VAL A 3 -33.42 57.82 -34.64
C VAL A 3 -33.46 57.57 -33.13
N ARG A 4 -34.47 56.80 -32.74
CA ARG A 4 -35.07 56.67 -31.41
C ARG A 4 -34.19 55.86 -30.46
N LEU A 5 -34.06 56.34 -29.22
CA LEU A 5 -33.83 55.48 -28.06
C LEU A 5 -35.09 54.64 -27.82
N LEU A 6 -34.93 53.31 -27.73
CA LEU A 6 -35.91 52.42 -27.13
C LEU A 6 -35.39 51.98 -25.77
N LEU A 7 -35.94 52.60 -24.71
CA LEU A 7 -36.01 51.98 -23.40
C LEU A 7 -37.04 50.84 -23.47
N GLY A 8 -36.61 49.64 -23.10
CA GLY A 8 -37.47 48.47 -22.99
C GLY A 8 -36.93 47.53 -21.92
N SER A 9 -37.34 47.81 -20.68
CA SER A 9 -37.49 46.93 -19.52
C SER A 9 -37.01 45.47 -19.65
N SER A 10 -36.02 45.09 -18.83
CA SER A 10 -36.01 43.77 -18.19
C SER A 10 -35.17 43.80 -16.90
N LEU A 11 -35.84 44.09 -15.79
CA LEU A 11 -35.45 43.66 -14.45
C LEU A 11 -35.67 42.14 -14.36
N LEU A 12 -34.85 41.46 -13.54
CA LEU A 12 -34.90 40.03 -13.16
C LEU A 12 -34.13 39.06 -14.06
N ALA A 13 -32.86 38.83 -13.71
CA ALA A 13 -32.27 37.48 -13.55
C ALA A 13 -30.78 37.60 -13.14
N ALA A 14 -30.49 38.34 -12.08
CA ALA A 14 -29.15 38.38 -11.47
C ALA A 14 -29.17 37.58 -10.15
N SER A 15 -29.47 36.28 -10.24
CA SER A 15 -29.35 35.33 -9.12
C SER A 15 -29.73 33.94 -9.59
N LEU A 16 -28.78 33.17 -10.11
CA LEU A 16 -28.77 31.69 -10.22
C LEU A 16 -27.55 31.20 -11.03
N LEU A 17 -26.32 31.51 -10.59
CA LEU A 17 -25.11 30.79 -11.04
C LEU A 17 -24.15 30.52 -9.87
N LEU A 18 -24.71 30.13 -8.73
CA LEU A 18 -24.02 29.40 -7.68
C LEU A 18 -24.75 28.07 -7.43
N ALA A 19 -24.94 27.30 -8.49
CA ALA A 19 -25.10 25.86 -8.34
C ALA A 19 -23.68 25.29 -8.28
N GLY A 20 -23.16 25.16 -7.05
CA GLY A 20 -21.97 24.37 -6.80
C GLY A 20 -22.20 22.99 -7.39
N CYS A 21 -21.41 22.63 -8.41
CA CYS A 21 -21.28 21.28 -8.90
C CYS A 21 -20.65 20.44 -7.78
N SER A 22 -21.46 20.05 -6.80
CA SER A 22 -21.19 18.93 -5.91
C SER A 22 -21.26 17.66 -6.76
N SER A 23 -20.21 17.39 -7.54
CA SER A 23 -19.95 16.04 -8.00
C SER A 23 -19.90 15.16 -6.75
N GLY A 24 -20.75 14.13 -6.70
CA GLY A 24 -20.74 13.15 -5.61
C GLY A 24 -19.32 12.62 -5.37
N PRO A 25 -19.04 12.06 -4.18
CA PRO A 25 -17.70 11.59 -3.83
C PRO A 25 -17.15 10.69 -4.94
N PRO A 26 -15.87 10.85 -5.34
CA PRO A 26 -15.28 10.04 -6.40
C PRO A 26 -15.52 8.56 -6.11
N ILE A 27 -16.07 7.81 -7.05
CA ILE A 27 -16.37 6.39 -6.86
C ILE A 27 -15.16 5.60 -7.36
N ASP A 28 -14.67 4.68 -6.53
CA ASP A 28 -13.66 3.72 -6.96
C ASP A 28 -14.29 2.81 -8.03
N SER A 29 -13.76 2.90 -9.25
CA SER A 29 -14.21 2.10 -10.40
C SER A 29 -14.07 0.59 -10.20
N ARG A 30 -13.27 0.12 -9.22
CA ARG A 30 -13.07 -1.30 -8.93
C ARG A 30 -14.05 -1.85 -7.91
N THR A 31 -14.42 -1.06 -6.91
CA THR A 31 -15.26 -1.52 -5.80
C THR A 31 -16.66 -0.93 -5.81
N GLY A 32 -16.92 0.10 -6.62
CA GLY A 32 -18.19 0.83 -6.63
C GLY A 32 -18.45 1.62 -5.35
N LYS A 33 -17.46 1.75 -4.46
CA LYS A 33 -17.58 2.46 -3.19
C LYS A 33 -17.11 3.91 -3.31
N PRO A 34 -17.65 4.83 -2.48
CA PRO A 34 -17.12 6.18 -2.37
C PRO A 34 -15.66 6.15 -1.90
N MET A 35 -14.76 6.67 -2.72
CA MET A 35 -13.40 7.03 -2.30
C MET A 35 -13.51 8.17 -1.28
N MET A 36 -12.50 8.29 -0.41
CA MET A 36 -12.40 9.48 0.43
C MET A 36 -12.49 10.72 -0.47
N ALA A 37 -13.43 11.62 -0.18
CA ALA A 37 -13.53 12.90 -0.87
C ALA A 37 -12.61 13.89 -0.13
N GLY A 38 -11.84 14.67 -0.87
CA GLY A 38 -11.32 15.94 -0.37
C GLY A 38 -12.04 17.09 -1.10
N PRO A 39 -12.09 18.32 -0.57
CA PRO A 39 -11.93 18.81 0.81
C PRO A 39 -13.30 19.19 1.43
N TRP A 40 -13.35 19.60 2.71
CA TRP A 40 -14.45 20.26 3.48
C TRP A 40 -15.03 19.54 4.70
N GLU A 41 -14.72 18.28 4.98
CA GLU A 41 -15.03 17.69 6.29
C GLU A 41 -13.79 17.03 6.90
N ASN A 42 -13.30 17.64 7.98
CA ASN A 42 -12.50 16.99 9.01
C ASN A 42 -13.14 15.66 9.41
N ARG A 43 -12.75 14.56 8.76
CA ARG A 43 -12.77 13.27 9.44
C ARG A 43 -11.39 13.13 10.06
N ASP A 44 -11.33 13.16 11.39
CA ASP A 44 -10.11 12.89 12.15
C ASP A 44 -9.61 11.49 11.80
N LEU A 45 -8.78 11.41 10.74
CA LEU A 45 -7.96 10.24 10.47
C LEU A 45 -6.98 10.14 11.63
N SER A 46 -7.34 9.29 12.58
CA SER A 46 -6.54 9.01 13.77
C SER A 46 -5.72 7.76 13.53
N LEU A 47 -4.73 7.55 14.39
CA LEU A 47 -3.99 6.30 14.44
C LEU A 47 -4.62 5.43 15.54
N GLU A 48 -5.06 4.23 15.18
CA GLU A 48 -5.38 3.17 16.13
C GLU A 48 -4.10 2.40 16.43
N TYR A 49 -3.81 2.22 17.72
CA TYR A 49 -2.58 1.56 18.18
C TYR A 49 -2.86 0.09 18.47
N PHE A 50 -1.94 -0.75 18.03
CA PHE A 50 -1.96 -2.19 18.16
C PHE A 50 -0.74 -2.67 18.94
N GLN A 51 -0.94 -3.68 19.79
CA GLN A 51 0.12 -4.44 20.44
C GLN A 51 -0.07 -5.92 20.11
N LEU A 52 0.92 -6.49 19.47
CA LEU A 52 0.94 -7.88 19.04
C LEU A 52 1.85 -8.69 19.96
N ASP A 53 1.36 -9.86 20.36
CA ASP A 53 2.18 -10.99 20.76
C ASP A 53 2.48 -11.84 19.52
N PHE A 54 3.73 -11.76 19.03
CA PHE A 54 4.17 -12.42 17.82
C PHE A 54 4.87 -13.73 18.16
N PHE A 55 4.13 -14.84 18.02
CA PHE A 55 4.53 -16.21 18.32
C PHE A 55 5.04 -16.45 19.75
N GLY A 56 4.66 -15.62 20.73
CA GLY A 56 5.18 -15.72 22.10
C GLY A 56 6.66 -15.38 22.23
N GLN A 57 7.24 -14.70 21.23
CA GLN A 57 8.67 -14.40 21.17
C GLN A 57 8.95 -12.90 21.12
N TYR A 58 8.07 -12.14 20.47
CA TYR A 58 8.23 -10.70 20.27
C TYR A 58 6.94 -9.98 20.59
N THR A 59 7.07 -8.88 21.33
CA THR A 59 6.03 -7.86 21.39
C THR A 59 6.26 -6.87 20.25
N VAL A 60 5.28 -6.70 19.37
CA VAL A 60 5.32 -5.73 18.27
C VAL A 60 4.22 -4.71 18.48
N LYS A 61 4.59 -3.46 18.71
CA LYS A 61 3.63 -2.33 18.73
C LYS A 61 3.69 -1.62 17.40
N HIS A 62 2.55 -1.20 16.90
CA HIS A 62 2.45 -0.29 15.77
C HIS A 62 1.10 0.41 15.79
N ALA A 63 0.89 1.36 14.91
CA ALA A 63 -0.37 2.02 14.72
C ALA A 63 -0.72 2.04 13.24
N PHE A 64 -2.01 2.07 12.95
CA PHE A 64 -2.50 2.23 11.59
C PHE A 64 -3.66 3.21 11.54
N ILE A 65 -3.93 3.72 10.35
CA ILE A 65 -5.01 4.69 10.13
C ILE A 65 -6.35 4.05 10.54
N ASN A 66 -7.14 4.80 11.28
CA ASN A 66 -8.51 4.48 11.62
C ASN A 66 -9.46 5.47 10.94
N GLY A 67 -10.57 4.97 10.42
CA GLY A 67 -11.54 5.78 9.69
C GLY A 67 -12.56 4.96 8.92
N ILE A 68 -13.46 5.66 8.23
CA ILE A 68 -14.47 5.04 7.36
C ILE A 68 -13.81 4.58 6.06
N ASN A 69 -14.17 3.38 5.58
CA ASN A 69 -13.60 2.73 4.39
C ASN A 69 -12.09 2.41 4.51
N ILE A 70 -11.60 2.20 5.73
CA ILE A 70 -10.25 1.69 5.99
C ILE A 70 -10.33 0.21 6.34
N ASP A 71 -9.49 -0.61 5.70
CA ASP A 71 -9.35 -2.01 6.07
C ASP A 71 -8.45 -2.08 7.31
N ARG A 72 -9.07 -2.33 8.49
CA ARG A 72 -8.39 -2.45 9.79
C ARG A 72 -7.49 -3.69 9.87
N CYS A 73 -6.38 -3.62 10.60
CA CYS A 73 -5.30 -4.61 10.56
C CYS A 73 -5.66 -6.01 11.10
N TYR A 74 -6.45 -6.07 12.18
CA TYR A 74 -6.74 -7.31 12.92
C TYR A 74 -8.23 -7.40 13.25
N PRO A 75 -9.10 -7.54 12.24
CA PRO A 75 -10.54 -7.57 12.46
C PRO A 75 -10.91 -8.69 13.45
N GLY A 76 -11.67 -8.33 14.49
CA GLY A 76 -12.07 -9.26 15.54
C GLY A 76 -11.04 -9.50 16.66
N SER A 77 -9.84 -8.92 16.58
CA SER A 77 -8.87 -8.96 17.67
C SER A 77 -8.85 -7.64 18.47
N PRO A 78 -8.71 -7.70 19.81
CA PRO A 78 -8.56 -6.51 20.64
C PRO A 78 -7.23 -5.81 20.31
N PRO A 79 -7.22 -4.48 20.08
CA PRO A 79 -6.02 -3.79 19.62
C PRO A 79 -4.84 -3.87 20.60
N ASP A 80 -5.09 -3.90 21.90
CA ASP A 80 -4.08 -3.98 22.95
C ASP A 80 -3.51 -5.39 23.17
N HIS A 81 -4.10 -6.43 22.55
CA HIS A 81 -3.65 -7.81 22.71
C HIS A 81 -3.96 -8.69 21.48
N VAL A 82 -3.27 -8.42 20.38
CA VAL A 82 -3.39 -9.24 19.16
C VAL A 82 -2.43 -10.42 19.26
N GLN A 83 -2.93 -11.65 19.23
CA GLN A 83 -2.07 -12.84 19.26
C GLN A 83 -1.84 -13.39 17.86
N VAL A 84 -0.58 -13.57 17.48
CA VAL A 84 -0.18 -14.26 16.25
C VAL A 84 0.42 -15.62 16.64
N VAL A 85 -0.20 -16.69 16.17
CA VAL A 85 0.15 -18.08 16.51
C VAL A 85 0.38 -18.92 15.26
N MET A 86 1.04 -20.06 15.39
CA MET A 86 1.11 -21.04 14.30
C MET A 86 -0.15 -21.91 14.31
N VAL A 87 -0.87 -21.93 13.20
CA VAL A 87 -2.04 -22.78 12.97
C VAL A 87 -1.62 -23.96 12.10
N THR A 88 -1.91 -25.18 12.57
CA THR A 88 -1.63 -26.42 11.84
C THR A 88 -2.92 -26.93 11.21
N SER A 89 -2.92 -27.06 9.88
CA SER A 89 -4.04 -27.69 9.16
C SER A 89 -4.15 -29.17 9.50
N PRO A 90 -5.31 -29.82 9.28
CA PRO A 90 -5.45 -31.27 9.43
C PRO A 90 -4.45 -32.07 8.57
N SER A 91 -3.97 -31.49 7.47
CA SER A 91 -2.94 -32.08 6.60
C SER A 91 -1.50 -31.87 7.09
N GLY A 92 -1.30 -31.24 8.26
CA GLY A 92 0.01 -30.99 8.88
C GLY A 92 0.74 -29.74 8.38
N SER A 93 0.12 -28.93 7.51
CA SER A 93 0.72 -27.68 7.05
C SER A 93 0.57 -26.59 8.11
N THR A 94 1.67 -25.92 8.45
CA THR A 94 1.67 -24.84 9.43
C THR A 94 1.61 -23.47 8.73
N THR A 95 0.80 -22.57 9.26
CA THR A 95 0.64 -21.21 8.73
C THR A 95 0.39 -20.24 9.88
N PRO A 96 0.98 -19.03 9.87
CA PRO A 96 0.64 -18.01 10.84
C PRO A 96 -0.85 -17.67 10.82
N GLY A 97 -1.45 -17.56 11.99
CA GLY A 97 -2.82 -17.13 12.16
C GLY A 97 -2.97 -16.06 13.23
N ILE A 98 -4.06 -15.31 13.15
CA ILE A 98 -4.41 -14.28 14.12
C ILE A 98 -5.57 -14.80 14.96
N VAL A 99 -5.43 -14.73 16.28
CA VAL A 99 -6.52 -15.03 17.21
C VAL A 99 -7.50 -13.87 17.20
N ALA A 100 -8.73 -14.16 16.85
CA ALA A 100 -9.84 -13.22 16.89
C ALA A 100 -10.98 -13.80 17.71
N ASP A 101 -11.80 -12.92 18.29
CA ASP A 101 -13.04 -13.34 18.93
C ASP A 101 -13.89 -14.11 17.91
N GLY A 102 -14.41 -15.26 18.34
CA GLY A 102 -15.32 -16.04 17.53
C GLY A 102 -16.63 -15.28 17.26
N ARG A 103 -17.55 -15.89 16.50
CA ARG A 103 -18.91 -15.33 16.41
C ARG A 103 -19.54 -15.26 17.80
N ILE A 104 -20.58 -14.44 17.98
CA ILE A 104 -21.29 -14.25 19.26
C ILE A 104 -21.46 -15.60 20.00
N ASN A 105 -20.94 -15.68 21.24
CA ASN A 105 -20.90 -16.88 22.11
C ASN A 105 -19.94 -18.02 21.70
N GLN A 106 -18.91 -17.75 20.91
CA GLN A 106 -17.84 -18.71 20.60
C GLN A 106 -16.52 -18.31 21.26
N PRO A 107 -15.68 -19.28 21.67
CA PRO A 107 -14.34 -18.98 22.15
C PRO A 107 -13.50 -18.35 21.02
N PRO A 108 -12.44 -17.58 21.37
CA PRO A 108 -11.50 -17.08 20.39
C PRO A 108 -10.91 -18.19 19.51
N GLU A 109 -10.77 -17.94 18.22
CA GLU A 109 -10.24 -18.89 17.24
C GLU A 109 -9.07 -18.26 16.46
N ALA A 110 -8.06 -19.08 16.17
CA ALA A 110 -6.92 -18.66 15.35
C ALA A 110 -7.24 -18.87 13.87
N TRP A 111 -7.39 -17.77 13.13
CA TRP A 111 -7.67 -17.83 11.69
C TRP A 111 -6.37 -17.93 10.89
N PRO A 112 -6.18 -18.93 10.03
CA PRO A 112 -4.96 -19.06 9.22
C PRO A 112 -4.87 -17.95 8.17
N MET A 113 -3.79 -17.18 8.19
CA MET A 113 -3.63 -15.94 7.41
C MET A 113 -2.57 -16.08 6.30
N ARG A 114 -2.58 -17.21 5.58
CA ARG A 114 -1.56 -17.59 4.58
C ARG A 114 -1.25 -16.47 3.58
N ALA A 115 -2.27 -15.88 2.98
CA ALA A 115 -2.11 -14.87 1.94
C ALA A 115 -1.46 -13.57 2.44
N TYR A 116 -1.52 -13.31 3.74
CA TYR A 116 -0.97 -12.12 4.38
C TYR A 116 0.51 -12.33 4.76
N PHE A 117 0.81 -13.43 5.46
CA PHE A 117 2.15 -13.71 5.98
C PHE A 117 3.07 -14.41 4.96
N ILE A 118 2.57 -15.42 4.25
CA ILE A 118 3.38 -16.25 3.32
C ILE A 118 3.25 -15.74 1.88
N GLY A 119 2.09 -15.18 1.54
CA GLY A 119 1.81 -14.68 0.20
C GLY A 119 1.71 -15.80 -0.84
N SER A 120 1.93 -15.46 -2.10
CA SER A 120 1.92 -16.40 -3.23
C SER A 120 2.93 -15.97 -4.27
N GLN A 121 3.72 -16.94 -4.74
CA GLN A 121 4.64 -16.74 -5.86
C GLN A 121 3.87 -16.85 -7.18
N TYR A 122 4.13 -15.89 -8.05
CA TYR A 122 3.65 -15.87 -9.42
C TYR A 122 4.85 -15.89 -10.36
N SER A 123 4.60 -16.35 -11.57
CA SER A 123 5.59 -16.33 -12.63
C SER A 123 4.95 -16.02 -13.97
N ASN A 124 5.68 -15.29 -14.81
CA ASN A 124 5.33 -15.09 -16.21
C ASN A 124 6.52 -15.50 -17.07
N THR A 125 6.23 -16.10 -18.22
CA THR A 125 7.25 -16.44 -19.21
C THR A 125 7.08 -15.51 -20.40
N SER A 126 8.08 -14.69 -20.65
CA SER A 126 8.09 -13.73 -21.76
C SER A 126 9.29 -13.97 -22.69
N ASN A 127 9.28 -13.34 -23.86
CA ASN A 127 10.46 -13.37 -24.73
C ASN A 127 11.54 -12.45 -24.15
N THR A 128 12.81 -12.82 -24.35
CA THR A 128 13.93 -11.90 -24.17
C THR A 128 14.03 -11.01 -25.40
N TYR A 129 14.32 -9.72 -25.20
CA TYR A 129 14.42 -8.73 -26.28
C TYR A 129 15.82 -8.12 -26.32
N GLN A 130 16.28 -7.80 -27.52
CA GLN A 130 17.46 -6.97 -27.75
C GLN A 130 17.16 -5.50 -27.38
N PRO A 131 18.19 -4.65 -27.17
CA PRO A 131 17.99 -3.23 -26.89
C PRO A 131 17.19 -2.48 -27.97
N ASP A 132 17.23 -2.95 -29.22
CA ASP A 132 16.46 -2.40 -30.35
C ASP A 132 14.99 -2.86 -30.40
N GLY A 133 14.56 -3.73 -29.47
CA GLY A 133 13.19 -4.24 -29.37
C GLY A 133 12.92 -5.51 -30.18
N THR A 134 13.92 -6.09 -30.86
CA THR A 134 13.76 -7.37 -31.55
C THR A 134 13.86 -8.56 -30.60
N VAL A 135 13.15 -9.67 -30.87
CA VAL A 135 13.19 -10.87 -30.02
C VAL A 135 14.55 -11.57 -30.16
N LEU A 136 15.19 -11.84 -29.03
CA LEU A 136 16.44 -12.59 -28.96
C LEU A 136 16.18 -14.06 -29.29
N ARG A 137 17.02 -14.68 -30.14
CA ARG A 137 16.83 -16.06 -30.62
C ARG A 137 17.99 -16.98 -30.24
N ASN A 138 17.68 -18.25 -30.04
CA ASN A 138 18.65 -19.34 -29.91
C ASN A 138 19.29 -19.65 -31.27
N PRO A 139 20.42 -20.40 -31.32
CA PRO A 139 21.04 -20.83 -32.57
C PRO A 139 20.11 -21.62 -33.50
N ASP A 140 19.09 -22.29 -32.96
CA ASP A 140 18.05 -23.02 -33.70
C ASP A 140 16.90 -22.12 -34.22
N GLY A 141 16.98 -20.81 -34.00
CA GLY A 141 15.99 -19.83 -34.42
C GLY A 141 14.79 -19.67 -33.47
N THR A 142 14.69 -20.45 -32.38
CA THR A 142 13.59 -20.32 -31.41
C THR A 142 13.75 -19.07 -30.51
N PRO A 143 12.66 -18.40 -30.08
CA PRO A 143 12.76 -17.28 -29.14
C PRO A 143 13.38 -17.70 -27.81
N GLN A 144 14.36 -16.94 -27.34
CA GLN A 144 14.81 -17.04 -25.95
C GLN A 144 13.70 -16.59 -25.02
N LYS A 145 13.46 -17.37 -23.97
CA LYS A 145 12.43 -17.10 -22.96
C LYS A 145 13.10 -16.68 -21.66
N LYS A 146 12.50 -15.70 -21.00
CA LYS A 146 12.79 -15.35 -19.61
C LYS A 146 11.60 -15.68 -18.72
N MET A 147 11.87 -16.19 -17.52
CA MET A 147 10.86 -16.44 -16.50
C MET A 147 11.00 -15.38 -15.42
N ASP A 148 10.06 -14.44 -15.39
CA ASP A 148 9.99 -13.40 -14.38
C ASP A 148 9.16 -13.93 -13.21
N LYS A 149 9.75 -14.03 -12.01
CA LYS A 149 9.06 -14.46 -10.78
C LYS A 149 8.82 -13.26 -9.87
N TRP A 150 7.66 -13.23 -9.21
CA TRP A 150 7.37 -12.21 -8.20
C TRP A 150 6.46 -12.76 -7.11
N TRP A 151 6.48 -12.11 -5.95
CA TRP A 151 5.62 -12.45 -4.82
C TRP A 151 4.51 -11.43 -4.64
N LYS A 152 3.31 -11.92 -4.36
CA LYS A 152 2.16 -11.10 -3.95
C LYS A 152 1.75 -11.46 -2.54
N PHE A 153 1.53 -10.44 -1.72
CA PHE A 153 1.02 -10.55 -0.36
C PHE A 153 -0.23 -9.69 -0.24
N ASN A 154 -1.20 -10.14 0.55
CA ASN A 154 -2.29 -9.28 0.97
C ASN A 154 -1.79 -8.34 2.08
N PRO A 155 -2.16 -7.05 2.07
CA PRO A 155 -1.89 -6.18 3.20
C PRO A 155 -2.72 -6.65 4.40
N LEU A 156 -2.17 -6.55 5.62
CA LEU A 156 -2.96 -6.76 6.84
C LEU A 156 -4.00 -5.66 6.99
N CYS A 157 -3.62 -4.44 6.62
CA CYS A 157 -4.49 -3.27 6.59
C CYS A 157 -4.09 -2.33 5.47
N LYS A 158 -5.08 -1.59 4.96
CA LYS A 158 -4.89 -0.62 3.89
C LYS A 158 -5.80 0.59 4.03
N ALA A 159 -5.28 1.74 3.63
CA ALA A 159 -5.96 3.01 3.59
C ALA A 159 -5.77 3.62 2.20
N GLU A 160 -6.87 3.84 1.49
CA GLU A 160 -6.89 4.44 0.15
C GLU A 160 -7.45 5.87 0.25
N PHE A 161 -6.76 6.83 -0.35
CA PHE A 161 -7.06 8.25 -0.21
C PHE A 161 -7.61 8.86 -1.50
N ALA A 162 -8.36 9.96 -1.34
CA ALA A 162 -8.63 10.89 -2.41
C ALA A 162 -7.32 11.28 -3.11
N GLY A 163 -7.30 11.31 -4.44
CA GLY A 163 -6.13 11.75 -5.19
C GLY A 163 -5.03 10.70 -5.39
N GLY A 164 -5.35 9.40 -5.25
CA GLY A 164 -4.50 8.30 -5.74
C GLY A 164 -3.31 7.95 -4.83
N ASN A 165 -3.39 8.32 -3.55
CA ASN A 165 -2.42 7.87 -2.55
C ASN A 165 -2.99 6.66 -1.81
N ASP A 166 -2.14 5.68 -1.47
CA ASP A 166 -2.53 4.53 -0.65
C ASP A 166 -1.43 4.20 0.36
N ILE A 167 -1.81 3.79 1.57
CA ILE A 167 -0.88 3.26 2.58
C ILE A 167 -1.28 1.83 2.93
N TYR A 168 -0.30 0.94 2.98
CA TYR A 168 -0.47 -0.47 3.31
C TYR A 168 0.49 -0.85 4.44
N PHE A 169 0.01 -1.68 5.37
CA PHE A 169 0.84 -2.30 6.39
C PHE A 169 0.71 -3.82 6.30
N GLY A 170 1.82 -4.53 6.49
CA GLY A 170 1.84 -5.99 6.45
C GLY A 170 3.00 -6.57 7.24
N ILE A 171 2.93 -7.87 7.46
CA ILE A 171 4.01 -8.69 8.03
C ILE A 171 4.21 -9.85 7.05
N ARG A 172 5.46 -10.09 6.65
CA ARG A 172 5.82 -11.07 5.61
C ARG A 172 6.85 -12.06 6.13
N SER A 173 6.75 -13.30 5.66
CA SER A 173 7.74 -14.35 5.86
C SER A 173 8.97 -14.06 5.03
N ALA A 174 10.13 -13.98 5.69
CA ALA A 174 11.42 -13.85 5.03
C ALA A 174 11.79 -15.12 4.24
N ALA A 175 11.23 -16.28 4.59
CA ALA A 175 11.40 -17.52 3.83
C ALA A 175 10.62 -17.53 2.51
N SER A 176 9.55 -16.73 2.40
CA SER A 176 8.81 -16.55 1.15
C SER A 176 9.50 -15.54 0.25
N GLN A 177 9.78 -14.35 0.76
CA GLN A 177 10.56 -13.33 0.05
C GLN A 177 11.35 -12.53 1.07
N SER A 178 12.68 -12.63 1.04
CA SER A 178 13.53 -11.85 1.93
C SER A 178 13.52 -10.36 1.57
N ILE A 179 14.00 -9.51 2.49
CA ILE A 179 14.16 -8.07 2.21
C ILE A 179 15.16 -7.88 1.05
N GLU A 180 16.24 -8.64 1.03
CA GLU A 180 17.27 -8.60 -0.01
C GLU A 180 16.69 -9.04 -1.36
N GLU A 181 15.92 -10.12 -1.41
CA GLU A 181 15.25 -10.57 -2.63
C GLU A 181 14.26 -9.50 -3.15
N LYS A 182 13.52 -8.84 -2.25
CA LYS A 182 12.63 -7.73 -2.60
C LYS A 182 13.41 -6.56 -3.21
N ILE A 183 14.53 -6.18 -2.60
CA ILE A 183 15.39 -5.08 -3.07
C ILE A 183 16.03 -5.41 -4.41
N GLN A 184 16.52 -6.64 -4.60
CA GLN A 184 17.07 -7.08 -5.87
C GLN A 184 16.02 -7.04 -6.97
N ALA A 185 14.81 -7.57 -6.71
CA ALA A 185 13.73 -7.58 -7.68
C ALA A 185 13.32 -6.16 -8.14
N VAL A 186 13.28 -5.18 -7.23
CA VAL A 186 12.99 -3.80 -7.64
C VAL A 186 14.17 -3.15 -8.38
N THR A 187 15.41 -3.49 -8.01
CA THR A 187 16.61 -3.01 -8.70
C THR A 187 16.66 -3.53 -10.14
N ASP A 188 16.38 -4.82 -10.34
CA ASP A 188 16.28 -5.42 -11.67
C ASP A 188 15.17 -4.75 -12.47
N LEU A 189 13.99 -4.54 -11.87
CA LEU A 189 12.85 -3.89 -12.50
C LEU A 189 13.14 -2.44 -12.95
N VAL A 190 13.91 -1.69 -12.15
CA VAL A 190 14.33 -0.32 -12.48
C VAL A 190 15.39 -0.32 -13.58
N ASN A 191 16.31 -1.29 -13.56
CA ASN A 191 17.38 -1.43 -14.56
C ASN A 191 16.91 -2.04 -15.88
N GLU A 192 15.68 -2.55 -15.97
CA GLU A 192 15.12 -3.03 -17.24
C GLU A 192 15.13 -1.92 -18.31
N SER A 193 15.92 -2.15 -19.35
CA SER A 193 16.02 -1.27 -20.52
C SER A 193 14.88 -1.51 -21.50
N GLY A 194 14.32 -0.45 -22.08
CA GLY A 194 13.35 -0.54 -23.17
C GLY A 194 12.61 0.78 -23.44
N ILE A 195 11.93 0.86 -24.57
CA ILE A 195 11.30 2.07 -25.17
C ILE A 195 10.25 2.74 -24.26
N ARG A 196 9.86 2.11 -23.14
CA ARG A 196 8.84 2.60 -22.19
C ARG A 196 9.26 2.59 -20.72
N SER A 197 10.55 2.45 -20.39
CA SER A 197 10.96 2.45 -18.97
C SER A 197 10.83 3.86 -18.37
N LYS A 198 9.68 4.14 -17.74
CA LYS A 198 9.47 5.30 -16.87
C LYS A 198 9.85 5.00 -15.41
N ARG A 199 10.56 3.88 -15.18
CA ARG A 199 10.90 3.41 -13.84
C ARG A 199 12.25 3.96 -13.44
N ALA A 200 12.36 4.45 -12.23
CA ALA A 200 13.59 5.03 -11.71
C ALA A 200 13.55 5.01 -10.18
N PHE A 201 14.70 4.92 -9.53
CA PHE A 201 14.78 5.26 -8.12
C PHE A 201 14.69 6.79 -7.97
N LEU A 202 13.82 7.24 -7.07
CA LEU A 202 13.84 8.59 -6.53
C LEU A 202 14.83 8.66 -5.38
N ASP A 203 14.83 7.62 -4.54
CA ASP A 203 15.82 7.36 -3.50
C ASP A 203 16.22 5.88 -3.61
N PRO A 204 17.49 5.55 -3.87
CA PRO A 204 17.93 4.17 -4.00
C PRO A 204 17.78 3.42 -2.67
N PRO A 205 17.71 2.07 -2.71
CA PRO A 205 17.66 1.25 -1.51
C PRO A 205 18.78 1.56 -0.53
N ARG A 206 18.42 1.77 0.73
CA ARG A 206 19.38 1.94 1.83
C ARG A 206 18.86 1.33 3.12
N THR A 207 19.79 1.07 4.03
CA THR A 207 19.50 0.59 5.38
C THR A 207 19.97 1.61 6.40
N GLU A 208 19.11 1.99 7.33
CA GLU A 208 19.41 2.95 8.38
C GLU A 208 18.69 2.59 9.68
N THR A 209 19.29 2.97 10.82
CA THR A 209 18.61 2.86 12.11
C THR A 209 17.75 4.09 12.34
N ARG A 210 16.44 3.90 12.46
CA ARG A 210 15.47 4.98 12.68
C ARG A 210 14.34 4.50 13.57
N TRP A 211 13.90 5.35 14.50
CA TRP A 211 12.84 5.05 15.47
C TRP A 211 13.08 3.74 16.24
N GLY A 212 14.34 3.47 16.60
CA GLY A 212 14.72 2.29 17.37
C GLY A 212 14.79 0.97 16.58
N ASN A 213 14.54 0.97 15.27
CA ASN A 213 14.61 -0.22 14.42
C ASN A 213 15.58 -0.03 13.25
N THR A 214 16.11 -1.13 12.71
CA THR A 214 16.90 -1.12 11.47
C THR A 214 15.95 -1.25 10.28
N TRP A 215 15.81 -0.16 9.53
CA TRP A 215 14.92 -0.07 8.38
C TRP A 215 15.70 -0.16 7.08
N THR A 216 15.28 -1.06 6.20
CA THR A 216 15.66 -1.04 4.78
C THR A 216 14.51 -0.44 3.98
N TRP A 217 14.79 0.57 3.18
CA TRP A 217 13.76 1.28 2.44
C TRP A 217 14.25 1.84 1.12
N TYR A 218 13.31 2.14 0.23
CA TYR A 218 13.58 2.83 -1.04
C TYR A 218 12.36 3.66 -1.46
N ARG A 219 12.58 4.56 -2.40
CA ARG A 219 11.53 5.28 -3.12
C ARG A 219 11.77 5.20 -4.61
N ALA A 220 10.75 4.86 -5.38
CA ALA A 220 10.88 4.67 -6.82
C ALA A 220 9.66 5.17 -7.59
N LEU A 221 9.88 5.55 -8.84
CA LEU A 221 8.84 5.66 -9.84
C LEU A 221 8.56 4.26 -10.38
N ILE A 222 7.41 3.70 -10.00
CA ILE A 222 6.95 2.41 -10.49
C ILE A 222 5.47 2.61 -10.80
N PRO A 223 5.09 2.73 -12.08
CA PRO A 223 3.69 2.93 -12.45
C PRO A 223 2.79 1.86 -11.82
N THR A 224 1.88 2.32 -10.97
CA THR A 224 0.80 1.53 -10.38
C THR A 224 -0.54 2.00 -10.98
N PRO A 225 -1.64 1.25 -10.80
CA PRO A 225 -2.95 1.71 -11.28
C PRO A 225 -3.45 3.02 -10.63
N VAL A 226 -2.91 3.41 -9.48
CA VAL A 226 -3.40 4.51 -8.64
C VAL A 226 -2.45 5.71 -8.58
N GLY A 227 -1.18 5.50 -8.90
CA GLY A 227 -0.12 6.50 -8.89
C GLY A 227 1.15 5.99 -9.56
N ASP A 228 2.18 6.82 -9.63
CA ASP A 228 3.44 6.49 -10.30
C ASP A 228 4.64 6.42 -9.35
N GLY A 229 4.47 6.82 -8.09
CA GLY A 229 5.48 6.73 -7.03
C GLY A 229 5.14 5.68 -5.98
N VAL A 230 6.19 5.02 -5.47
CA VAL A 230 6.11 4.11 -4.33
C VAL A 230 7.25 4.36 -3.36
N GLU A 231 6.96 4.29 -2.06
CA GLU A 231 7.93 4.26 -0.98
C GLU A 231 7.66 3.02 -0.11
N ILE A 232 8.67 2.17 0.08
CA ILE A 232 8.54 0.96 0.90
C ILE A 232 9.57 0.99 2.02
N TRP A 233 9.10 0.75 3.23
CA TRP A 233 9.89 0.55 4.43
C TRP A 233 9.76 -0.88 4.92
N MET A 234 10.87 -1.51 5.29
CA MET A 234 10.92 -2.88 5.78
C MET A 234 11.83 -2.99 7.00
N THR A 235 11.38 -3.68 8.05
CA THR A 235 12.20 -3.96 9.24
C THR A 235 11.97 -5.40 9.71
N PRO A 236 13.01 -6.18 10.01
CA PRO A 236 12.86 -7.51 10.61
C PRO A 236 12.16 -7.45 11.97
N ILE A 237 11.37 -8.48 12.29
CA ILE A 237 10.85 -8.72 13.64
C ILE A 237 11.86 -9.64 14.36
N GLY A 238 12.96 -9.03 14.83
CA GLY A 238 14.07 -9.75 15.44
C GLY A 238 14.56 -10.92 14.58
N ASP A 239 14.76 -12.08 15.22
CA ASP A 239 15.16 -13.35 14.59
C ASP A 239 13.97 -14.26 14.21
N SER A 240 12.72 -13.77 14.27
CA SER A 240 11.52 -14.59 14.07
C SER A 240 11.35 -15.21 12.67
N GLY A 241 12.13 -14.76 11.69
CA GLY A 241 11.95 -15.12 10.28
C GLY A 241 10.86 -14.32 9.56
N TYR A 242 10.32 -13.27 10.17
CA TYR A 242 9.34 -12.36 9.59
C TYR A 242 9.82 -10.90 9.62
N TYR A 243 9.27 -10.07 8.74
CA TYR A 243 9.54 -8.64 8.70
C TYR A 243 8.27 -7.83 8.46
N ILE A 244 8.22 -6.63 9.04
CA ILE A 244 7.17 -5.65 8.79
C ILE A 244 7.45 -4.98 7.45
N THR A 245 6.38 -4.65 6.72
CA THR A 245 6.42 -3.82 5.52
C THR A 245 5.39 -2.72 5.65
N VAL A 246 5.81 -1.49 5.37
CA VAL A 246 4.91 -0.34 5.23
C VAL A 246 5.12 0.25 3.84
N THR A 247 4.07 0.33 3.05
CA THR A 247 4.12 0.79 1.65
C THR A 247 3.26 2.03 1.50
N PHE A 248 3.80 3.07 0.87
CA PHE A 248 3.10 4.30 0.52
C PHE A 248 3.15 4.49 -0.99
N ASN A 249 2.01 4.34 -1.66
CA ASN A 249 1.85 4.71 -3.06
C ASN A 249 1.38 6.16 -3.13
N PHE A 250 1.92 6.91 -4.09
CA PHE A 250 1.60 8.31 -4.27
C PHE A 250 1.74 8.73 -5.74
N ILE A 251 1.20 9.90 -6.07
CA ILE A 251 1.44 10.56 -7.35
C ILE A 251 2.68 11.45 -7.23
N GLU A 252 3.71 11.21 -8.03
CA GLU A 252 4.97 11.95 -7.99
C GLU A 252 4.77 13.45 -8.24
N ALA A 253 3.90 13.81 -9.18
CA ALA A 253 3.57 15.22 -9.42
C ALA A 253 2.93 15.89 -8.18
N ALA A 254 2.15 15.14 -7.39
CA ALA A 254 1.57 15.64 -6.15
C ALA A 254 2.63 15.81 -5.05
N ARG A 255 3.59 14.87 -4.96
CA ARG A 255 4.76 14.98 -4.08
C ARG A 255 5.61 16.21 -4.42
N GLN A 256 5.95 16.40 -5.69
CA GLN A 256 6.78 17.52 -6.14
C GLN A 256 6.12 18.89 -5.88
N LYS A 257 4.80 18.97 -6.06
CA LYS A 257 4.01 20.17 -5.73
C LYS A 257 3.69 20.28 -4.24
N ASN A 258 4.04 19.26 -3.45
CA ASN A 258 3.77 19.15 -2.03
C ASN A 258 2.30 19.47 -1.71
N THR A 259 1.37 18.86 -2.44
CA THR A 259 -0.07 19.14 -2.30
C THR A 259 -0.57 18.80 -0.90
N GLU A 260 -1.67 19.41 -0.46
CA GLU A 260 -2.26 19.14 0.86
C GLU A 260 -2.58 17.65 1.07
N ASP A 261 -3.12 16.98 0.04
CA ASP A 261 -3.43 15.54 0.10
C ASP A 261 -2.17 14.70 0.31
N TYR A 262 -1.07 15.03 -0.39
CA TYR A 262 0.21 14.37 -0.19
C TYR A 262 0.75 14.61 1.22
N GLN A 263 0.71 15.85 1.72
CA GLN A 263 1.17 16.20 3.07
C GLN A 263 0.39 15.44 4.14
N ARG A 264 -0.94 15.34 4.00
CA ARG A 264 -1.80 14.59 4.92
C ARG A 264 -1.44 13.10 4.94
N ALA A 265 -1.35 12.47 3.77
CA ALA A 265 -0.98 11.06 3.66
C ALA A 265 0.45 10.81 4.19
N ARG A 266 1.40 11.69 3.88
CA ARG A 266 2.78 11.63 4.38
C ARG A 266 2.83 11.69 5.91
N LYS A 267 2.08 12.59 6.54
CA LYS A 267 2.01 12.70 8.01
C LYS A 267 1.49 11.41 8.64
N LEU A 268 0.47 10.79 8.06
CA LEU A 268 -0.06 9.51 8.53
C LEU A 268 0.96 8.38 8.36
N MET A 269 1.63 8.30 7.20
CA MET A 269 2.71 7.35 6.96
C MET A 269 3.85 7.51 7.97
N ASP A 270 4.27 8.75 8.27
CA ASP A 270 5.31 9.01 9.27
C ASP A 270 4.87 8.58 10.67
N GLY A 271 3.62 8.82 11.04
CA GLY A 271 3.06 8.35 12.32
C GLY A 271 3.03 6.82 12.44
N ILE A 272 2.64 6.13 11.36
CA ILE A 272 2.68 4.66 11.29
C ILE A 272 4.12 4.17 11.49
N LEU A 273 5.09 4.71 10.75
CA LEU A 273 6.48 4.28 10.85
C LEU A 273 7.08 4.55 12.25
N GLN A 274 6.79 5.71 12.84
CA GLN A 274 7.24 6.09 14.19
C GLN A 274 6.65 5.22 15.30
N SER A 275 5.46 4.68 15.08
CA SER A 275 4.76 3.85 16.07
C SER A 275 5.32 2.43 16.19
N VAL A 276 6.15 1.98 15.22
CA VAL A 276 6.66 0.62 15.19
C VAL A 276 7.72 0.42 16.28
N VAL A 277 7.42 -0.46 17.24
CA VAL A 277 8.34 -0.85 18.31
C VAL A 277 8.39 -2.37 18.39
N ILE A 278 9.59 -2.95 18.33
CA ILE A 278 9.81 -4.39 18.38
C ILE A 278 10.65 -4.71 19.62
N GLN A 279 10.15 -5.60 20.47
CA GLN A 279 10.78 -5.99 21.73
C GLN A 279 10.78 -7.51 21.86
N LYS A 280 11.93 -8.09 22.22
CA LYS A 280 12.03 -9.52 22.56
C LYS A 280 11.40 -9.74 23.94
N GLN A 281 10.57 -10.78 24.06
CA GLN A 281 9.97 -11.20 25.34
C GLN A 281 10.97 -12.01 26.18
#